data_AF-A0A925T7W7-F1
#
_entry.id   AF-A0A925T7W7-F1
#
_cell.length_a   1.000
_cell.length_b   1.000
_cell.length_c   1.000
_cell.angle_alpha   90.00
_cell.angle_beta   90.00
_cell.angle_gamma   90.00
#
_symmetry.space_group_name_H-M   'P 1'
#
loop_
_entity.id
_entity.type
_entity.pdbx_description
1 polymer ?
#
loop_
_entity_poly.entity_id
_entity_poly.type
_entity_poly.pdbx_seq_one_letter_code
_entity_poly.pdbx_strand_id
1 'polypeptide(L)' 'ATIMSSTFLLEWPPRSGNWSQVPEIDKAQWFTIEEALLKINPAQCVFLERLMLSSFLP' A
#
# COMPACT_ATOMS: atom_id res chain seq x y z
N ALA A 1 -4.47 -7.43 -13.92
CA ALA A 1 -3.56 -6.27 -14.09
C ALA A 1 -2.25 -6.59 -13.40
N THR A 2 -1.10 -6.31 -14.03
CA THR A 2 0.22 -6.47 -13.40
C THR A 2 0.63 -5.14 -12.79
N ILE A 3 0.93 -5.11 -11.50
CA ILE A 3 1.42 -3.92 -10.79
C ILE A 3 2.94 -4.07 -10.66
N MET A 4 3.69 -3.05 -11.07
CA MET A 4 5.15 -3.01 -10.95
C MET A 4 5.53 -2.07 -9.80
N SER A 5 6.27 -2.59 -8.82
CA SER A 5 6.79 -1.78 -7.71
C SER A 5 7.99 -0.94 -8.17
N SER A 6 8.08 0.29 -7.69
CA SER A 6 9.35 1.02 -7.67
C SER A 6 10.36 0.33 -6.74
N THR A 7 11.65 0.53 -6.97
CA THR A 7 12.71 0.06 -6.09
C THR A 7 13.43 1.23 -5.42
N PHE A 8 13.96 1.01 -4.23
CA PHE A 8 14.82 1.95 -3.51
C PHE A 8 16.03 1.25 -2.91
N LEU A 9 17.09 2.02 -2.60
CA LEU A 9 18.27 1.49 -1.94
C LEU A 9 18.04 1.39 -0.44
N LEU A 10 18.24 0.20 0.13
CA LEU A 10 18.18 -0.05 1.56
C LEU A 10 19.51 -0.64 2.02
N GLU A 11 20.06 -0.07 3.10
CA GLU A 11 21.15 -0.70 3.83
C GLU A 11 20.58 -1.74 4.78
N TRP A 12 21.03 -2.99 4.65
CA TRP A 12 20.58 -4.06 5.55
C TRP A 12 21.65 -5.14 5.76
N PRO A 13 21.94 -5.55 7.02
CA PRO A 13 21.46 -4.97 8.29
C PRO A 13 21.90 -3.51 8.48
N PRO A 14 21.24 -2.73 9.36
CA PRO A 14 21.56 -1.32 9.55
C PRO A 14 23.04 -1.11 9.91
N ARG A 15 23.70 -0.10 9.32
CA ARG A 15 25.12 0.26 9.52
C ARG A 15 26.14 -0.81 9.08
N SER A 16 25.75 -1.75 8.22
CA SER A 16 26.66 -2.79 7.70
C SER A 16 27.52 -2.34 6.50
N GLY A 17 27.19 -1.22 5.88
CA GLY A 17 27.72 -0.79 4.58
C GLY A 17 27.15 -1.58 3.39
N ASN A 18 26.28 -2.59 3.64
CA ASN A 18 25.71 -3.42 2.59
C ASN A 18 24.41 -2.81 2.07
N TRP A 19 24.46 -2.32 0.83
CA TRP A 19 23.33 -1.71 0.15
C TRP A 19 22.72 -2.65 -0.88
N SER A 20 21.40 -2.67 -0.97
CA SER A 20 20.66 -3.47 -1.96
C SER A 20 19.45 -2.70 -2.48
N GLN A 21 19.10 -2.92 -3.75
CA GLN A 21 17.83 -2.44 -4.29
C GLN A 21 16.70 -3.35 -3.82
N VAL A 22 15.70 -2.78 -3.16
CA VAL A 22 14.54 -3.50 -2.65
C VAL A 22 13.26 -2.89 -3.22
N PRO A 23 12.22 -3.69 -3.48
CA PRO A 23 10.92 -3.16 -3.91
C PRO A 23 10.26 -2.39 -2.76
N GLU A 24 9.62 -1.27 -3.08
CA GLU A 24 8.78 -0.50 -2.15
C GLU A 24 7.54 -1.30 -1.69
N ILE A 25 6.97 -2.08 -2.61
CA ILE A 25 5.77 -2.88 -2.38
C ILE A 25 6.05 -4.33 -2.77
N ASP A 26 5.89 -5.24 -1.81
CA ASP A 26 6.07 -6.69 -2.03
C ASP A 26 4.92 -7.30 -2.83
N LYS A 27 3.67 -6.91 -2.53
CA LYS A 27 2.45 -7.46 -3.14
C LYS A 27 1.38 -6.40 -3.30
N ALA A 28 0.64 -6.50 -4.39
CA ALA A 28 -0.49 -5.61 -4.66
C ALA A 28 -1.66 -6.40 -5.28
N GLN A 29 -2.87 -6.05 -4.88
CA GLN A 29 -4.11 -6.67 -5.34
C GLN A 29 -5.26 -5.65 -5.24
N TRP A 30 -6.24 -5.79 -6.13
CA TRP A 30 -7.51 -5.06 -6.06
C TRP A 30 -8.50 -5.79 -5.16
N PHE A 31 -9.24 -5.03 -4.36
CA PHE A 31 -10.22 -5.53 -3.39
C PHE A 31 -11.53 -4.78 -3.53
N THR A 32 -12.63 -5.40 -3.11
CA THR A 32 -13.87 -4.65 -2.85
C THR A 32 -13.68 -3.76 -1.62
N ILE A 33 -14.59 -2.80 -1.38
CA ILE A 33 -14.44 -1.93 -0.21
C ILE A 33 -14.63 -2.72 1.09
N GLU A 34 -15.53 -3.69 1.10
CA GLU A 34 -15.78 -4.57 2.24
C GLU A 34 -14.52 -5.37 2.60
N GLU A 35 -13.83 -5.92 1.60
CA GLU A 35 -12.56 -6.62 1.79
C GLU A 35 -11.43 -5.67 2.22
N ALA A 36 -11.39 -4.47 1.65
CA ALA A 36 -10.37 -3.47 1.96
C ALA A 36 -10.47 -2.98 3.41
N LEU A 37 -11.68 -2.80 3.96
CA LEU A 37 -11.89 -2.41 5.37
C LEU A 37 -11.32 -3.42 6.37
N LEU A 38 -11.28 -4.70 6.01
CA LEU A 38 -10.71 -5.77 6.85
C LEU A 38 -9.18 -5.85 6.76
N LYS A 39 -8.58 -5.30 5.70
CA LYS A 39 -7.15 -5.45 5.38
C LYS A 39 -6.34 -4.18 5.57
N ILE A 40 -6.97 -3.02 5.44
CA ILE A 40 -6.30 -1.72 5.55
C ILE A 40 -5.85 -1.47 6.99
N ASN A 41 -4.85 -0.61 7.16
CA ASN A 41 -4.52 -0.08 8.48
C ASN A 41 -5.77 0.60 9.07
N PRO A 42 -6.23 0.24 10.28
CA PRO A 42 -7.45 0.81 10.87
C PRO A 42 -7.48 2.34 10.92
N ALA A 43 -6.33 2.99 11.09
CA ALA A 43 -6.23 4.46 11.09
C ALA A 43 -6.55 5.10 9.72
N GLN A 44 -6.59 4.29 8.66
CA GLN A 44 -6.84 4.71 7.28
C GLN A 44 -8.24 4.37 6.77
N CYS A 45 -9.09 3.70 7.58
CA CYS A 45 -10.46 3.36 7.18
C CYS A 45 -11.27 4.58 6.72
N VAL A 46 -11.02 5.75 7.30
CA VAL A 46 -11.66 7.02 6.93
C VAL A 46 -11.52 7.34 5.43
N PHE A 47 -10.46 6.89 4.76
CA PHE A 47 -10.29 7.11 3.32
C PHE A 47 -11.28 6.27 2.50
N LEU A 48 -11.56 5.04 2.93
CA LEU A 48 -12.54 4.17 2.27
C LEU A 48 -13.97 4.67 2.52
N GLU A 49 -14.27 5.11 3.75
CA GLU A 49 -15.56 5.72 4.09
C GLU A 49 -15.81 6.98 3.26
N ARG A 50 -14.81 7.86 3.13
CA ARG A 50 -14.89 9.06 2.28
C ARG A 50 -15.07 8.71 0.81
N LEU A 51 -14.40 7.68 0.31
CA LEU A 51 -14.55 7.22 -1.06
C LEU A 51 -16.01 6.78 -1.33
N MET A 52 -16.58 5.98 -0.43
CA MET A 52 -17.98 5.56 -0.51
C MET A 52 -18.94 6.74 -0.49
N LEU A 53 -18.71 7.73 0.39
CA LEU A 53 -19.55 8.93 0.46
C LEU A 53 -19.39 9.84 -0.77
N SER A 54 -18.19 9.93 -1.34
CA SER A 54 -17.93 10.77 -2.53
C SER A 54 -18.62 10.25 -3.79
N SER A 55 -18.91 8.95 -3.86
CA SER A 55 -19.77 8.36 -4.89
C SER A 55 -21.22 8.89 -4.89
N PHE A 56 -21.61 9.65 -3.86
CA PHE A 56 -22.96 10.23 -3.71
C PHE A 56 -23.00 11.75 -3.89
N LEU A 57 -21.88 12.40 -4.25
CA LEU A 57 -21.88 13.80 -4.68
C LEU A 57 -22.05 13.87 -6.21
N PRO A 58 -23.06 14.60 -6.73
CA PRO A 58 -23.22 14.82 -8.16
C PRO A 58 -22.07 15.63 -8.78
#